data_AF-A0A1U8PMY0-F1
#
_entry.id   AF-A0A1U8PMY0-F1
#
_cell.length_a   1.000
_cell.length_b   1.000
_cell.length_c   1.000
_cell.angle_alpha   90.00
_cell.angle_beta   90.00
_cell.angle_gamma   90.00
#
_symmetry.space_group_name_H-M   'P 1'
#
loop_
_entity.id
_entity.type
_entity.pdbx_description
1 polymer ?
#
loop_
_entity_poly.entity_id
_entity_poly.type
_entity_poly.pdbx_seq_one_letter_code
_entity_poly.pdbx_strand_id
1 'polypeptide(L)'
;MTNFYQVDFYVKGFRFCSGLEVSTVVVSSGLLKLSWAKILDCYGGFNPDELQNLGLSIKWKAHQQANINILVFTTSPICTKSHLQDSKQLVSSTAFKESFPVFEFLCNNGNSFSIHKAAIALFADHFHELLQLKAEVSVFLIP
;
A
#
# COMPACT_ATOMS: atom_id res chain seq x y z
N MET A 1 -1.70 10.67 -20.66
CA MET A 1 -1.67 9.27 -20.16
C MET A 1 -1.84 9.31 -18.65
N THR A 2 -3.07 9.11 -18.20
CA THR A 2 -3.44 9.24 -16.78
C THR A 2 -3.23 7.88 -16.12
N ASN A 3 -2.27 7.79 -15.20
CA ASN A 3 -2.01 6.57 -14.44
C ASN A 3 -3.12 6.39 -13.40
N PHE A 4 -3.83 5.26 -13.44
CA PHE A 4 -4.74 4.87 -12.39
C PHE A 4 -3.94 4.28 -11.23
N TYR A 5 -3.97 4.95 -10.08
CA TYR A 5 -3.59 4.33 -8.82
C TYR A 5 -4.70 3.36 -8.44
N GLN A 6 -4.37 2.07 -8.29
CA GLN A 6 -5.31 1.09 -7.77
C GLN A 6 -5.54 1.41 -6.29
N VAL A 7 -6.71 1.95 -5.97
CA VAL A 7 -7.22 2.10 -4.61
C VAL A 7 -8.40 1.14 -4.50
N ASP A 8 -8.18 0.00 -3.84
CA ASP A 8 -9.23 -1.00 -3.66
C ASP A 8 -10.13 -0.58 -2.49
N PHE A 9 -11.40 -0.25 -2.78
CA PHE A 9 -12.43 0.03 -1.79
C PHE A 9 -13.34 -1.19 -1.62
N TYR A 10 -13.35 -1.80 -0.44
CA TYR A 10 -14.29 -2.87 -0.11
C TYR A 10 -15.51 -2.29 0.62
N VAL A 11 -16.61 -2.05 -0.10
CA VAL A 11 -17.92 -1.75 0.49
C VAL A 11 -18.70 -3.06 0.58
N LYS A 12 -18.86 -3.59 1.80
CA LYS A 12 -19.64 -4.81 2.06
C LYS A 12 -21.13 -4.51 1.83
N GLY A 13 -21.75 -5.11 0.81
CA GLY A 13 -23.21 -5.13 0.64
C GLY A 13 -23.78 -4.59 -0.69
N PHE A 14 -22.97 -4.00 -1.57
CA PHE A 14 -23.43 -3.52 -2.88
C PHE A 14 -22.68 -4.23 -4.02
N ARG A 15 -23.43 -4.92 -4.88
CA ARG A 15 -22.91 -5.43 -6.16
C ARG A 15 -23.11 -4.32 -7.19
N PHE A 16 -22.04 -3.61 -7.52
CA PHE A 16 -22.04 -2.61 -8.59
C PHE A 16 -22.12 -3.31 -9.94
N CYS A 17 -22.92 -2.76 -10.86
CA CYS A 17 -23.15 -3.29 -12.20
C CYS A 17 -22.25 -2.62 -13.25
N SER A 18 -21.59 -1.51 -12.92
CA SER A 18 -20.65 -0.83 -13.82
C SER A 18 -19.53 -0.08 -13.10
N GLY A 19 -18.43 0.18 -13.81
CA GLY A 19 -17.36 1.06 -13.32
C GLY A 19 -17.82 2.51 -13.09
N LEU A 20 -18.89 2.96 -13.78
CA LEU A 20 -19.47 4.28 -13.57
C LEU A 20 -20.10 4.40 -12.18
N GLU A 21 -20.86 3.39 -11.75
CA GLU A 21 -21.47 3.35 -10.41
C GLU A 21 -20.40 3.32 -9.32
N VAL A 22 -19.36 2.49 -9.48
CA VAL A 22 -18.21 2.45 -8.55
C VAL A 22 -17.52 3.81 -8.48
N SER A 23 -17.22 4.42 -9.63
CA SER A 23 -16.53 5.71 -9.67
C SER A 23 -17.33 6.82 -9.00
N THR A 24 -18.65 6.81 -9.18
CA THR A 24 -19.55 7.79 -8.56
C THR A 24 -19.53 7.65 -7.04
N VAL A 25 -19.59 6.42 -6.51
CA VAL A 25 -19.51 6.17 -5.07
C VAL A 25 -18.15 6.57 -4.51
N VAL A 26 -17.06 6.16 -5.17
CA VAL A 26 -15.70 6.48 -4.71
C VAL A 26 -15.47 8.00 -4.66
N VAL A 27 -15.88 8.74 -5.70
CA VAL A 27 -15.71 10.20 -5.76
C VAL A 27 -16.63 10.92 -4.75
N SER A 28 -17.90 10.50 -4.64
CA SER A 28 -18.87 11.14 -3.74
C SER A 28 -18.65 10.82 -2.26
N SER A 29 -17.99 9.70 -1.94
CA SER A 29 -17.70 9.29 -0.54
C SER A 29 -16.77 10.24 0.21
N GLY A 30 -16.04 11.11 -0.49
CA GLY A 30 -15.00 11.96 0.10
C GLY A 30 -13.74 11.21 0.53
N LEU A 31 -13.70 9.88 0.44
CA LEU A 31 -12.57 9.05 0.87
C LEU A 31 -11.27 9.38 0.14
N LEU A 32 -11.35 9.61 -1.19
CA LEU A 32 -10.17 10.01 -1.97
C LEU A 32 -9.57 11.33 -1.47
N LYS A 33 -10.42 12.35 -1.24
CA LYS A 33 -9.99 13.66 -0.75
C LYS A 33 -9.38 13.54 0.65
N LEU A 34 -10.01 12.74 1.51
CA LEU A 34 -9.57 12.51 2.87
C LEU A 34 -8.22 11.79 2.93
N SER A 35 -8.07 10.68 2.22
CA SER A 35 -6.83 9.91 2.13
C SER A 35 -5.70 10.74 1.53
N TRP A 36 -5.99 11.49 0.45
CA TRP A 36 -5.00 12.34 -0.19
C TRP A 36 -4.50 13.46 0.73
N ALA A 37 -5.39 14.09 1.50
CA ALA A 37 -4.98 15.07 2.49
C ALA A 37 -4.03 14.47 3.55
N LYS A 38 -4.29 13.24 4.01
CA LYS A 38 -3.40 12.57 4.99
C LYS A 38 -2.05 12.15 4.41
N ILE A 39 -2.03 11.76 3.13
CA ILE A 39 -0.78 11.53 2.40
C ILE A 39 0.03 12.83 2.34
N LEU A 40 -0.60 13.95 1.95
CA LEU A 40 0.06 15.26 1.90
C LEU A 40 0.56 15.71 3.28
N ASP A 41 -0.24 15.54 4.33
CA ASP A 41 0.17 15.84 5.72
C ASP A 41 1.43 15.04 6.12
N CYS A 42 1.54 13.79 5.68
CA CYS A 42 2.72 12.96 5.97
C CYS A 42 3.95 13.39 5.17
N TYR A 43 3.78 13.89 3.94
CA TYR A 43 4.90 14.40 3.13
C TYR A 43 5.25 15.87 3.42
N GLY A 44 4.35 16.64 4.04
CA GLY A 44 4.44 18.09 4.25
C GLY A 44 5.53 18.62 5.19
N GLY A 45 6.48 17.78 5.58
CA GLY A 45 7.67 18.16 6.37
C GLY A 45 8.97 17.58 5.84
N PHE A 46 8.96 16.93 4.66
CA PHE A 46 10.15 16.32 4.09
C PHE A 46 10.82 17.26 3.09
N ASN A 47 12.09 17.58 3.34
CA ASN A 47 12.92 18.23 2.35
C ASN A 47 13.23 17.19 1.23
N PRO A 48 12.89 17.44 -0.05
CA PRO A 48 13.10 16.49 -1.14
C PRO A 48 14.56 16.03 -1.27
N ASP A 49 15.51 16.87 -0.84
CA ASP A 49 16.94 16.58 -0.85
C ASP A 49 17.38 15.69 0.32
N GLU A 50 16.72 15.76 1.48
CA GLU A 50 17.01 14.87 2.61
C GLU A 50 16.49 13.44 2.34
N LEU A 51 15.33 13.34 1.69
CA LEU A 51 14.69 12.06 1.39
C LEU A 51 15.38 11.28 0.26
N GLN A 52 16.13 11.96 -0.62
CA GLN A 52 16.94 11.32 -1.66
C GLN A 52 18.26 10.74 -1.11
N ASN A 53 18.76 11.27 0.01
CA ASN A 53 20.01 10.82 0.64
C ASN A 53 19.81 9.70 1.67
N LEU A 54 18.55 9.39 2.01
CA LEU A 54 18.18 8.29 2.89
C LEU A 54 18.04 6.98 2.10
N GLY A 55 18.56 5.88 2.66
CA GLY A 55 18.34 4.53 2.14
C GLY A 55 16.86 4.14 2.10
N LEU A 56 16.56 3.04 1.40
CA LEU A 56 15.21 2.52 1.24
C LEU A 56 14.56 2.29 2.62
N SER A 57 13.52 3.04 2.96
CA SER A 57 12.84 2.94 4.26
C SER A 57 11.35 3.20 4.15
N ILE A 58 10.57 2.68 5.10
CA ILE A 58 9.12 2.88 5.20
C ILE A 58 8.80 3.52 6.55
N LYS A 59 7.87 4.47 6.55
CA LYS A 59 7.27 5.03 7.76
C LYS A 59 5.76 4.97 7.62
N TRP A 60 5.06 4.77 8.72
CA TRP A 60 3.61 4.80 8.73
C TRP A 60 3.05 5.72 9.79
N LYS A 61 1.83 6.21 9.54
CA LYS A 61 1.08 7.03 10.48
C LYS A 61 -0.38 6.64 10.45
N ALA A 62 -0.93 6.30 11.62
CA ALA A 62 -2.35 6.07 11.79
C ALA A 62 -3.06 7.40 12.08
N HIS A 63 -4.17 7.64 11.38
CA HIS A 63 -5.06 8.76 11.57
C HIS A 63 -6.44 8.22 11.93
N GLN A 64 -6.81 8.34 13.20
CA GLN A 64 -8.15 8.01 13.65
C GLN A 64 -9.10 9.16 13.34
N GLN A 65 -10.26 8.84 12.75
CA GLN A 65 -11.39 9.74 12.57
C GLN A 65 -12.66 9.07 13.08
N ALA A 66 -13.70 9.87 13.31
CA ALA A 66 -14.93 9.44 13.96
C ALA A 66 -15.51 8.11 13.44
N ASN A 67 -15.40 7.84 12.13
CA ASN A 67 -15.95 6.64 11.51
C ASN A 67 -14.93 5.81 10.73
N ILE A 68 -13.67 6.26 10.62
CA ILE A 68 -12.67 5.67 9.72
C ILE A 68 -11.28 5.83 10.31
N ASN A 69 -10.50 4.76 10.29
CA ASN A 69 -9.08 4.78 10.58
C ASN A 69 -8.30 4.74 9.26
N ILE A 70 -7.44 5.72 9.02
CA ILE A 70 -6.59 5.80 7.82
C ILE A 70 -5.15 5.54 8.22
N LEU A 71 -4.55 4.48 7.67
CA LEU A 71 -3.14 4.17 7.84
C LEU A 71 -2.38 4.60 6.58
N VAL A 72 -1.50 5.59 6.73
CA VAL A 72 -0.69 6.12 5.63
C VAL A 72 0.69 5.49 5.69
N PHE A 73 1.16 4.94 4.57
CA PHE A 73 2.55 4.51 4.39
C PHE A 73 3.29 5.51 3.52
N THR A 74 4.51 5.85 3.92
CA THR A 74 5.44 6.73 3.19
C THR A 74 6.76 6.00 3.01
N THR A 75 7.41 6.21 1.86
CA THR A 75 8.69 5.55 1.56
C THR A 75 9.77 6.59 1.27
N SER A 76 10.99 6.28 1.64
CA SER A 76 12.20 7.02 1.24
C SER A 76 13.05 6.12 0.35
N PRO A 77 13.64 6.61 -0.76
CA PRO A 77 13.26 7.86 -1.43
C PRO A 77 11.79 7.81 -1.91
N ILE A 78 11.22 8.96 -2.28
CA ILE A 78 9.90 8.99 -2.94
C ILE A 78 9.97 8.11 -4.18
N CYS A 79 9.08 7.11 -4.24
CA CYS A 79 8.97 6.26 -5.40
C CYS A 79 8.51 7.08 -6.61
N THR A 80 9.42 7.29 -7.56
CA THR A 80 9.16 7.96 -8.84
C THR A 80 8.88 6.94 -9.94
N LYS A 81 8.37 7.41 -11.08
CA LYS A 81 8.04 6.57 -12.25
C LYS A 81 9.25 5.77 -12.75
N SER A 82 10.47 6.29 -12.64
CA SER A 82 11.68 5.58 -13.07
C SER A 82 11.97 4.34 -12.22
N HIS A 83 11.60 4.36 -10.93
CA HIS A 83 11.72 3.19 -10.06
C HIS A 83 10.73 2.08 -10.42
N LEU A 84 9.61 2.39 -11.09
CA LEU A 84 8.52 1.45 -11.39
C LEU A 84 8.54 0.87 -12.82
N GLN A 85 9.32 1.45 -13.73
CA GLN A 85 9.31 1.09 -15.16
C GLN A 85 10.26 -0.06 -15.53
N ASP A 86 11.14 -0.48 -14.62
CA ASP A 86 12.12 -1.51 -14.91
C ASP A 86 11.57 -2.91 -14.57
N SER A 87 11.09 -3.63 -15.59
CA SER A 87 10.56 -4.99 -15.44
C SER A 87 11.58 -6.00 -14.94
N LYS A 88 12.89 -5.68 -14.98
CA LYS A 88 13.95 -6.49 -14.35
C LYS A 88 13.89 -6.46 -12.83
N GLN A 89 13.08 -5.57 -12.26
CA GLN A 89 12.89 -5.46 -10.83
C GLN A 89 11.74 -6.31 -10.33
N LEU A 90 11.09 -7.15 -11.14
CA LEU A 90 10.09 -8.10 -10.64
C LEU A 90 10.76 -9.40 -10.14
N VAL A 91 10.32 -9.89 -8.99
CA VAL A 91 10.72 -11.19 -8.44
C VAL A 91 9.52 -12.11 -8.33
N SER A 92 9.66 -13.34 -8.82
CA SER A 92 8.62 -14.37 -8.75
C SER A 92 8.41 -14.84 -7.31
N SER A 93 7.17 -15.19 -6.98
CA SER A 93 6.81 -15.80 -5.69
C SER A 93 7.56 -17.08 -5.40
N THR A 94 7.94 -17.84 -6.42
CA THR A 94 8.79 -19.02 -6.27
C THR A 94 10.21 -18.68 -5.80
N ALA A 95 10.74 -17.52 -6.16
CA ALA A 95 12.12 -17.13 -5.87
C ALA A 95 12.30 -16.61 -4.43
N PHE A 96 11.30 -15.94 -3.86
CA PHE A 96 11.36 -15.47 -2.46
C PHE A 96 10.62 -16.40 -1.49
N LYS A 97 9.98 -17.48 -1.96
CA LYS A 97 9.33 -18.46 -1.08
C LYS A 97 10.30 -19.07 -0.08
N GLU A 98 11.55 -19.31 -0.49
CA GLU A 98 12.56 -19.94 0.37
C GLU A 98 13.03 -19.03 1.50
N SER A 99 13.12 -17.71 1.26
CA SER A 99 13.57 -16.73 2.26
C SER A 99 12.44 -16.06 3.02
N PHE A 100 11.24 -15.97 2.44
CA PHE A 100 10.11 -15.21 2.98
C PHE A 100 8.73 -15.80 2.57
N PRO A 101 8.31 -16.92 3.18
CA PRO A 101 7.12 -17.68 2.78
C PRO A 101 5.76 -17.11 3.25
N VAL A 102 5.64 -15.81 3.48
CA VAL A 102 4.42 -15.21 4.10
C VAL A 102 3.25 -15.01 3.13
N PHE A 103 3.50 -15.06 1.83
CA PHE A 103 2.50 -14.81 0.78
C PHE A 103 2.04 -16.08 0.06
N GLU A 104 2.32 -17.28 0.60
CA GLU A 104 1.95 -18.54 -0.04
C GLU A 104 0.43 -18.67 -0.25
N PHE A 105 -0.36 -18.09 0.65
CA PHE A 105 -1.83 -18.07 0.56
C PHE A 105 -2.36 -17.32 -0.68
N LEU A 106 -1.55 -16.47 -1.34
CA LEU A 106 -1.91 -15.79 -2.58
C LEU A 106 -1.72 -16.69 -3.82
N CYS A 107 -0.93 -17.76 -3.71
CA CYS A 107 -0.75 -18.73 -4.78
C CYS A 107 -1.93 -19.71 -4.75
N ASN A 108 -2.68 -19.82 -5.85
CA ASN A 108 -3.75 -20.81 -6.00
C ASN A 108 -3.42 -21.76 -7.16
N ASN A 109 -3.66 -23.06 -6.97
CA ASN A 109 -3.62 -24.11 -8.00
C ASN A 109 -2.45 -24.00 -9.00
N GLY A 110 -1.21 -23.81 -8.50
CA GLY A 110 0.00 -23.78 -9.32
C GLY A 110 0.36 -22.43 -9.94
N ASN A 111 -0.43 -21.38 -9.72
CA ASN A 111 -0.11 -20.05 -10.20
C ASN A 111 0.91 -19.35 -9.28
N SER A 112 2.00 -18.87 -9.88
CA SER A 112 2.94 -17.94 -9.25
C SER A 112 2.58 -16.50 -9.59
N PHE A 113 2.94 -15.56 -8.71
CA PHE A 113 2.83 -14.13 -8.98
C PHE A 113 4.20 -13.48 -8.96
N SER A 114 4.31 -12.22 -9.35
CA SER A 114 5.56 -11.45 -9.26
C SER A 114 5.33 -10.13 -8.54
N ILE A 115 6.27 -9.73 -7.68
CA ILE A 115 6.24 -8.47 -6.93
C ILE A 115 7.49 -7.67 -7.27
N HIS A 116 7.40 -6.35 -7.19
CA HIS A 116 8.54 -5.46 -7.28
C HIS A 116 9.58 -5.73 -6.18
N LYS A 117 10.83 -5.98 -6.56
CA LYS A 117 11.97 -6.35 -5.72
C LYS A 117 12.18 -5.36 -4.59
N ALA A 118 12.11 -4.05 -4.87
CA ALA A 118 12.26 -3.05 -3.83
C ALA A 118 11.08 -3.04 -2.84
N ALA A 119 9.85 -3.32 -3.31
CA ALA A 119 8.69 -3.33 -2.44
C ALA A 119 8.71 -4.54 -1.50
N ILE A 120 9.07 -5.73 -2.01
CA ILE A 120 9.19 -6.93 -1.17
C ILE A 120 10.38 -6.85 -0.23
N ALA A 121 11.52 -6.27 -0.64
CA ALA A 121 12.66 -6.03 0.24
C ALA A 121 12.27 -5.08 1.39
N LEU A 122 11.66 -3.94 1.06
CA LEU A 122 11.18 -2.97 2.05
C LEU A 122 10.19 -3.59 3.04
N PHE A 123 9.27 -4.42 2.55
CA PHE A 123 8.30 -5.13 3.39
C PHE A 123 8.98 -6.17 4.29
N ALA A 124 9.93 -6.95 3.75
CA ALA A 124 10.66 -7.96 4.51
C ALA A 124 11.51 -7.33 5.63
N ASP A 125 12.20 -6.23 5.34
CA ASP A 125 13.03 -5.50 6.30
C ASP A 125 12.23 -4.98 7.50
N HIS A 126 10.96 -4.62 7.29
CA HIS A 126 10.08 -4.08 8.34
C HIS A 126 8.99 -5.09 8.76
N PHE A 127 9.13 -6.37 8.39
CA PHE A 127 8.05 -7.35 8.57
C PHE A 127 7.60 -7.48 10.02
N HIS A 128 8.53 -7.46 10.97
CA HIS A 128 8.21 -7.57 12.39
C HIS A 128 7.38 -6.38 12.91
N GLU A 129 7.77 -5.16 12.54
CA GLU A 129 7.06 -3.94 12.93
C GLU A 129 5.67 -3.89 12.27
N LEU A 130 5.57 -4.33 11.02
CA LEU A 130 4.29 -4.46 10.31
C LEU A 130 3.38 -5.53 10.92
N LEU A 131 3.95 -6.60 11.49
CA LEU A 131 3.19 -7.63 12.20
C LEU A 131 2.63 -7.09 13.52
N GLN A 132 3.41 -6.28 14.25
CA GLN A 132 2.93 -5.58 15.45
C GLN A 132 1.81 -4.59 15.08
N LEU A 133 2.02 -3.78 14.05
CA LEU A 133 1.01 -2.86 13.53
C LEU A 133 -0.28 -3.58 13.11
N LYS A 134 -0.17 -4.76 12.47
CA LYS A 134 -1.33 -5.58 12.13
C LYS A 134 -2.11 -5.98 13.38
N ALA A 135 -1.44 -6.36 14.47
CA ALA A 135 -2.10 -6.70 15.72
C ALA A 135 -2.83 -5.48 16.30
N GLU A 136 -2.20 -4.31 16.32
CA GLU A 136 -2.81 -3.06 16.77
C GLU A 136 -4.04 -2.67 15.93
N VAL A 137 -3.93 -2.73 14.60
CA VAL A 137 -5.05 -2.44 13.68
C VAL A 137 -6.19 -3.44 13.83
N SER A 138 -5.88 -4.71 14.10
CA SER A 138 -6.87 -5.77 14.27
C SER A 138 -7.69 -5.58 15.56
N VAL A 139 -7.15 -4.94 16.60
CA VAL A 139 -7.90 -4.58 17.82
C VAL A 139 -8.97 -3.53 17.52
N PHE A 140 -8.75 -2.62 16.56
CA PHE A 140 -9.73 -1.61 16.15
C PHE A 140 -10.83 -2.13 15.20
N LEU A 141 -10.78 -3.42 14.82
CA LEU A 141 -11.75 -4.07 13.92
C LEU A 141 -12.63 -5.12 14.61
N ILE A 142 -12.54 -5.23 15.94
CA ILE A 142 -13.48 -6.05 16.72
C ILE A 142 -14.62 -5.13 17.20
N PRO A 143 -15.89 -5.40 16.82
CA PRO A 143 -17.04 -4.68 17.35
C PRO A 143 -17.28 -4.97 18.83
#